data_AF-A0A832L882-F1
#
_entry.id   AF-A0A832L882-F1
#
_cell.length_a   1.000
_cell.length_b   1.000
_cell.length_c   1.000
_cell.angle_alpha   90.00
_cell.angle_beta   90.00
_cell.angle_gamma   90.00
#
_symmetry.space_group_name_H-M   'P 1'
#
loop_
_entity.id
_entity.type
_entity.pdbx_description
1 polymer ?
#
loop_
_entity_poly.entity_id
_entity_poly.type
_entity_poly.pdbx_seq_one_letter_code
_entity_poly.pdbx_strand_id
1 'polypeptide(L)'
;MRSPSSPIPVFTSDDWDAFEEAFVKVYGKIELPQYRGIGRKPLPKLVPLDDLKYVKVLKKKVKNYVVETVQRIIFGDPEEIF
;
A
#
# COMPACT_ATOMS: atom_id res chain seq x y z
N MET A 1 21.64 2.12 1.12
CA MET A 1 20.43 2.45 1.93
C MET A 1 19.82 3.71 1.34
N ARG A 2 18.49 3.77 1.23
CA ARG A 2 17.80 4.95 0.68
C ARG A 2 17.94 6.13 1.64
N SER A 3 18.09 7.36 1.15
CA SER A 3 18.11 8.53 2.03
C SER A 3 16.69 8.78 2.57
N PRO A 4 16.53 9.14 3.87
CA PRO A 4 15.22 9.42 4.46
C PRO A 4 14.47 10.57 3.79
N SER A 5 15.20 11.46 3.09
CA SER A 5 14.65 12.63 2.41
C SER A 5 14.27 12.38 0.94
N SER A 6 14.52 11.19 0.41
CA SER A 6 14.16 10.88 -0.98
C SER A 6 12.66 10.57 -1.06
N PRO A 7 11.91 11.21 -1.98
CA PRO A 7 10.48 10.94 -2.13
C PRO A 7 10.25 9.47 -2.45
N ILE A 8 9.18 8.89 -1.90
CA ILE A 8 8.80 7.50 -2.16
C ILE A 8 8.35 7.39 -3.63
N PRO A 9 8.82 6.39 -4.39
CA PRO A 9 8.44 6.25 -5.78
C PRO A 9 7.05 5.61 -5.86
N VAL A 10 6.37 5.78 -6.99
CA VAL A 10 5.16 5.01 -7.26
C VAL A 10 5.54 3.56 -7.52
N PHE A 11 4.99 2.64 -6.73
CA PHE A 11 5.17 1.21 -6.94
C PHE A 11 4.08 0.65 -7.85
N THR A 12 4.48 -0.26 -8.73
CA THR A 12 3.55 -0.95 -9.63
C THR A 12 3.90 -2.42 -9.65
N SER A 13 2.93 -3.30 -9.43
CA SER A 13 3.13 -4.74 -9.59
C SER A 13 1.93 -5.41 -10.22
N ASP A 14 2.18 -6.62 -10.72
CA ASP A 14 1.12 -7.53 -11.15
C ASP A 14 0.25 -7.96 -9.94
N ASP A 15 -0.91 -8.54 -10.25
CA ASP A 15 -1.96 -8.90 -9.28
C ASP A 15 -1.52 -10.01 -8.30
N TRP A 16 -0.83 -9.64 -7.21
CA TRP A 16 -0.52 -10.53 -6.09
C TRP A 16 -0.75 -9.86 -4.74
N ASP A 17 -1.62 -10.46 -3.92
CA ASP A 17 -2.09 -9.89 -2.65
C ASP A 17 -0.97 -9.74 -1.61
N ALA A 18 0.05 -10.59 -1.66
CA ALA A 18 1.15 -10.56 -0.70
C ALA A 18 1.96 -9.24 -0.74
N PHE A 19 1.92 -8.51 -1.85
CA PHE A 19 2.59 -7.22 -1.95
C PHE A 19 1.97 -6.17 -1.04
N GLU A 20 0.63 -6.17 -0.88
CA GLU A 20 -0.07 -5.22 -0.03
C GLU A 20 0.42 -5.32 1.42
N GLU A 21 0.48 -6.54 1.95
CA GLU A 21 1.01 -6.83 3.29
C GLU A 21 2.50 -6.53 3.42
N ALA A 22 3.29 -6.84 2.38
CA ALA A 22 4.73 -6.59 2.38
C ALA A 22 5.04 -5.08 2.42
N PHE A 23 4.32 -4.27 1.65
CA PHE A 23 4.49 -2.82 1.67
C PHE A 23 4.15 -2.23 3.03
N VAL A 24 3.03 -2.66 3.62
CA VAL A 24 2.63 -2.27 4.97
C VAL A 24 3.72 -2.67 5.97
N LYS A 25 4.29 -3.88 5.88
CA LYS A 25 5.35 -4.34 6.79
C LYS A 25 6.69 -3.61 6.64
N VAL A 26 7.06 -3.20 5.42
CA VAL A 26 8.36 -2.56 5.13
C VAL A 26 8.31 -1.05 5.32
N TYR A 27 7.24 -0.39 4.85
CA TYR A 27 7.10 1.06 4.82
C TYR A 27 6.08 1.60 5.83
N GLY A 28 5.30 0.73 6.46
CA GLY A 28 4.29 1.15 7.41
C GLY A 28 4.87 1.78 8.68
N LYS A 29 4.10 2.68 9.27
CA LYS A 29 4.35 3.29 10.57
C LYS A 29 3.65 2.50 11.67
N ILE A 30 4.30 2.43 12.83
CA ILE A 30 3.67 1.89 14.04
C ILE A 30 2.94 3.04 14.73
N GLU A 31 1.62 2.98 14.73
CA GLU A 31 0.77 3.92 15.45
C GLU A 31 0.30 3.29 16.76
N LEU A 32 0.56 3.98 17.87
CA LEU A 32 0.01 3.66 19.17
C LEU A 32 -1.27 4.46 19.37
N PRO A 33 -2.45 3.84 19.25
CA PRO A 33 -3.70 4.56 19.43
C PRO A 33 -3.78 5.14 20.85
N GLN A 34 -4.28 6.36 20.96
CA GLN A 34 -4.37 7.07 22.23
C GLN A 34 -5.27 6.28 23.21
N TYR A 35 -4.71 5.96 24.37
CA TYR A 35 -5.44 5.26 25.40
C TYR A 35 -6.49 6.18 26.04
N ARG A 36 -7.77 5.79 25.96
CA ARG A 36 -8.90 6.55 26.53
C ARG A 36 -9.11 6.34 28.03
N GLY A 37 -8.20 5.64 28.72
CA GLY A 37 -8.28 5.45 30.18
C GLY A 37 -9.17 4.29 30.65
N ILE A 38 -9.88 3.59 29.75
CA ILE A 38 -10.80 2.50 30.10
C ILE A 38 -10.31 1.19 29.50
N GLY A 39 -10.22 0.14 30.32
CA GLY A 39 -9.89 -1.21 29.89
C GLY A 39 -8.40 -1.43 29.58
N ARG A 40 -8.05 -2.47 28.81
CA ARG A 40 -6.65 -2.78 28.47
C ARG A 40 -6.09 -1.73 27.50
N LYS A 41 -4.85 -1.28 27.75
CA LYS A 41 -4.14 -0.40 26.82
C LYS A 41 -4.12 -1.03 25.41
N PRO A 42 -4.44 -0.27 24.36
CA PRO A 42 -4.50 -0.80 23.02
C PRO A 42 -3.09 -1.16 22.54
N LEU A 43 -3.01 -2.20 21.72
CA LEU A 43 -1.76 -2.63 21.11
C LEU A 43 -1.35 -1.68 19.98
N PRO A 44 -0.04 -1.57 19.71
CA PRO A 44 0.44 -0.88 18.51
C PRO A 44 -0.19 -1.48 17.26
N LYS A 45 -0.62 -0.62 16.35
CA LYS A 45 -1.11 -1.00 15.02
C LYS A 45 -0.10 -0.57 13.98
N LEU A 46 0.07 -1.41 12.97
CA LEU A 46 0.97 -1.13 11.86
C LEU A 46 0.11 -0.67 10.69
N VAL A 47 0.32 0.58 10.27
CA VAL A 47 -0.52 1.32 9.34
C VAL A 47 0.34 1.74 8.15
N PRO A 48 -0.15 1.70 6.90
CA PRO A 48 0.59 2.24 5.77
C PRO A 48 0.97 3.71 6.00
N LEU A 49 2.09 4.12 5.42
CA LEU A 49 2.51 5.52 5.43
C LEU A 49 1.65 6.32 4.43
N ASP A 50 1.32 7.56 4.78
CA ASP A 50 0.43 8.40 3.96
C ASP A 50 1.06 8.70 2.57
N ASP A 51 2.40 8.81 2.51
CA ASP A 51 3.15 9.04 1.26
C ASP A 51 3.36 7.76 0.40
N LEU A 52 2.89 6.59 0.85
CA LEU A 52 3.07 5.33 0.13
C LEU A 52 2.11 5.25 -1.06
N LYS A 53 2.66 5.13 -2.27
CA LYS A 53 1.88 5.01 -3.52
C LYS A 53 2.06 3.63 -4.13
N TYR A 54 0.96 2.89 -4.31
CA TYR A 54 0.99 1.55 -4.88
C TYR A 54 -0.21 1.30 -5.79
N VAL A 55 0.11 0.88 -7.01
CA VAL A 55 -0.84 0.55 -8.07
C VAL A 55 -0.71 -0.93 -8.41
N LYS A 56 -1.83 -1.65 -8.34
CA LYS A 56 -1.95 -3.05 -8.73
C LYS A 56 -2.45 -3.13 -10.16
N VAL A 57 -1.73 -3.87 -11.00
CA VAL A 57 -2.06 -4.05 -12.42
C VAL A 57 -2.80 -5.37 -12.62
N LEU A 58 -4.08 -5.25 -12.93
CA LEU A 58 -5.01 -6.35 -13.17
C LEU A 58 -5.08 -6.65 -14.68
N LYS A 59 -4.62 -7.82 -15.08
CA LYS A 59 -4.70 -8.28 -16.48
C LYS A 59 -5.98 -9.07 -16.67
N LYS A 60 -6.91 -8.53 -17.46
CA LYS A 60 -8.14 -9.22 -17.84
C LYS A 60 -7.82 -10.19 -18.98
N LYS A 61 -8.05 -11.48 -18.75
CA LYS A 61 -7.80 -12.53 -19.73
C LYS A 61 -9.11 -13.09 -20.27
N VAL A 62 -9.18 -13.27 -21.59
CA VAL A 62 -10.27 -13.98 -22.29
C VAL A 62 -9.64 -15.08 -23.13
N LYS A 63 -10.08 -16.33 -22.92
CA LYS A 63 -9.52 -17.52 -23.62
C LYS A 63 -7.98 -17.59 -23.53
N ASN A 64 -7.42 -17.33 -22.35
CA ASN A 64 -5.97 -17.24 -22.08
C ASN A 64 -5.20 -16.06 -22.72
N TYR A 65 -5.84 -15.20 -23.51
CA TYR A 65 -5.21 -14.00 -24.05
C TYR A 65 -5.48 -12.80 -23.15
N VAL A 66 -4.47 -11.95 -22.90
CA VAL A 66 -4.66 -10.67 -22.20
C VAL A 66 -5.37 -9.72 -23.16
N VAL A 67 -6.57 -9.28 -22.78
CA VAL A 67 -7.40 -8.38 -23.60
C VAL A 67 -7.30 -6.94 -23.12
N GLU A 68 -7.13 -6.74 -21.80
CA GLU A 68 -7.20 -5.42 -21.18
C GLU A 68 -6.32 -5.41 -19.92
N THR A 69 -5.73 -4.26 -19.64
CA THR A 69 -4.95 -4.02 -18.42
C THR A 69 -5.64 -2.92 -17.63
N VAL A 70 -6.12 -3.27 -16.44
CA VAL A 70 -6.81 -2.36 -15.52
C VAL A 70 -5.86 -2.02 -14.38
N GLN A 71 -5.71 -0.75 -14.07
CA GLN A 71 -4.92 -0.31 -12.92
C GLN A 71 -5.85 -0.04 -11.73
N ARG A 72 -5.52 -0.63 -10.58
CA ARG A 72 -6.24 -0.40 -9.32
C ARG A 72 -5.28 0.23 -8.32
N ILE A 73 -5.63 1.41 -7.83
CA ILE A 73 -4.89 2.10 -6.79
C ILE A 73 -5.22 1.42 -5.45
N ILE A 74 -4.18 1.03 -4.71
CA ILE A 74 -4.30 0.42 -3.38
C ILE A 74 -3.86 1.41 -2.29
N PHE A 75 -2.73 2.09 -2.51
CA PHE A 75 -2.22 3.14 -1.63
C PHE A 75 -1.96 4.42 -2.44
N GLY A 76 -2.30 5.56 -1.86
CA GLY A 76 -2.18 6.89 -2.47
C GLY A 76 -3.45 7.39 -3.15
N ASP A 77 -3.43 8.67 -3.55
CA ASP A 77 -4.54 9.33 -4.21
C ASP A 77 -4.47 9.23 -5.74
N PRO A 78 -5.61 9.14 -6.45
CA PRO A 78 -5.63 9.06 -7.91
C PRO A 78 -5.00 10.25 -8.61
N GLU A 79 -5.17 11.46 -8.07
CA GLU A 79 -4.66 12.71 -8.65
C GLU A 79 -3.12 12.81 -8.60
N GLU A 80 -2.47 12.06 -7.71
CA GLU A 80 -1.01 12.07 -7.60
C GLU A 80 -0.34 10.96 -8.41
N ILE A 81 -1.14 10.02 -8.95
CA ILE A 81 -0.67 8.83 -9.66
C ILE A 81 -0.88 8.98 -11.18
N PHE A 82 -1.95 9.65 -11.61
CA PHE A 82 -2.30 9.91 -13.01
C PHE A 82 -2.02 11.36 -13.41
#